data_AF-A0A2P5DNL5-F1
#
_entry.id   AF-A0A2P5DNL5-F1
#
_cell.length_a   1.000
_cell.length_b   1.000
_cell.length_c   1.000
_cell.angle_alpha   90.00
_cell.angle_beta   90.00
_cell.angle_gamma   90.00
#
_symmetry.space_group_name_H-M   'P 1'
#
loop_
_entity.id
_entity.type
_entity.pdbx_description
1 polymer ?
#
loop_
_entity_poly.entity_id
_entity_poly.type
_entity_poly.pdbx_seq_one_letter_code
_entity_poly.pdbx_strand_id
1 'polypeptide(L)'
;MAKTELELYLDEPRVSSDAKLDILDFWKGNQFRYPELAAMARDVLSIPISTVASESAFSVGGRVLDQYRSLLKPDIAESLICTRDWLFGDKGNMIIYLILLFKSY
;
A
#
# COMPACT_ATOMS: atom_id res chain seq x y z
N MET A 1 -4.17 21.19 -28.94
CA MET A 1 -3.36 20.36 -28.03
C MET A 1 -4.29 19.30 -27.47
N ALA A 2 -3.93 18.02 -27.49
CA ALA A 2 -4.73 16.99 -26.85
C ALA A 2 -4.62 17.18 -25.32
N LYS A 3 -5.74 17.10 -24.61
CA LYS A 3 -5.73 17.15 -23.14
C LYS A 3 -5.11 15.86 -22.58
N THR A 4 -4.33 16.00 -21.53
CA THR A 4 -3.76 14.89 -20.77
C THR A 4 -4.84 14.19 -19.92
N GLU A 5 -4.57 12.97 -19.46
CA GLU A 5 -5.47 12.24 -18.54
C GLU A 5 -5.80 13.06 -17.28
N LEU A 6 -4.80 13.76 -16.73
CA LEU A 6 -4.95 14.61 -15.56
C LEU A 6 -5.90 15.79 -15.85
N GLU A 7 -5.71 16.48 -16.97
CA GLU A 7 -6.58 17.59 -17.35
C GLU A 7 -8.01 17.12 -17.59
N LEU A 8 -8.19 15.94 -18.21
CA LEU A 8 -9.51 15.33 -18.41
C LEU A 8 -10.17 14.98 -17.07
N TYR A 9 -9.43 14.48 -16.09
CA TYR A 9 -9.95 14.18 -14.75
C TYR A 9 -10.31 15.45 -13.97
N LEU A 10 -9.47 16.50 -14.04
CA LEU A 10 -9.71 17.76 -13.35
C LEU A 10 -10.92 18.54 -13.90
N ASP A 11 -11.26 18.32 -15.16
CA ASP A 11 -12.44 18.90 -15.80
C ASP A 11 -13.75 18.14 -15.47
N GLU A 12 -13.67 16.96 -14.83
CA GLU A 12 -14.88 16.20 -14.47
C GLU A 12 -15.66 16.87 -13.33
N PRO A 13 -17.00 16.79 -13.36
CA PRO A 13 -17.82 17.25 -12.24
C PRO A 13 -17.45 16.46 -10.98
N ARG A 14 -17.20 17.18 -9.89
CA ARG A 14 -16.84 16.58 -8.61
C ARG A 14 -17.97 15.72 -8.07
N VAL A 15 -17.61 14.51 -7.62
CA VAL A 15 -18.52 13.66 -6.85
C VAL A 15 -18.91 14.41 -5.57
N SER A 16 -20.19 14.34 -5.22
CA SER A 16 -20.74 15.04 -4.07
C SER A 16 -20.13 14.50 -2.76
N SER A 17 -19.85 15.39 -1.81
CA SER A 17 -19.11 15.06 -0.56
C SER A 17 -19.88 14.16 0.40
N ASP A 18 -21.16 13.93 0.14
CA ASP A 18 -22.11 13.10 0.88
C ASP A 18 -22.14 11.64 0.41
N ALA A 19 -21.50 11.31 -0.72
CA ALA A 19 -21.37 9.94 -1.18
C ALA A 19 -20.28 9.18 -0.39
N LYS A 20 -20.59 7.98 0.11
CA LYS A 20 -19.55 7.02 0.55
C LYS A 20 -18.73 6.61 -0.68
N LEU A 21 -17.56 7.24 -0.84
CA LEU A 21 -16.62 6.92 -1.90
C LEU A 21 -15.50 6.05 -1.34
N ASP A 22 -15.43 4.79 -1.78
CA ASP A 22 -14.21 4.01 -1.67
C ASP A 22 -13.25 4.49 -2.76
N ILE A 23 -12.19 5.19 -2.34
CA ILE A 23 -11.23 5.82 -3.25
C ILE A 23 -10.40 4.77 -4.03
N LEU A 24 -10.15 3.60 -3.45
CA LEU A 24 -9.38 2.55 -4.11
C LEU A 24 -10.24 1.85 -5.17
N ASP A 25 -11.50 1.57 -4.86
CA ASP A 25 -12.44 1.03 -5.83
C ASP A 25 -12.77 2.03 -6.94
N PHE A 26 -12.80 3.34 -6.64
CA PHE A 26 -12.94 4.39 -7.65
C PHE A 26 -11.80 4.35 -8.68
N TRP A 27 -10.54 4.33 -8.23
CA TRP A 27 -9.39 4.28 -9.14
C TRP A 27 -9.29 2.96 -9.89
N LYS A 28 -9.70 1.86 -9.27
CA LYS A 28 -9.80 0.55 -9.92
C LYS A 28 -10.84 0.53 -11.04
N GLY A 29 -12.00 1.18 -10.85
CA GLY A 29 -13.01 1.31 -11.90
C GLY A 29 -12.58 2.21 -13.05
N ASN A 30 -11.80 3.26 -12.74
CA ASN A 30 -11.35 4.24 -13.73
C ASN A 30 -10.02 3.91 -14.42
N GLN A 31 -9.39 2.78 -14.10
CA GLN A 31 -8.10 2.37 -14.68
C GLN A 31 -8.11 2.28 -16.22
N PHE A 32 -9.28 2.06 -16.83
CA PHE A 32 -9.41 2.01 -18.29
C PHE A 32 -9.55 3.39 -18.93
N ARG A 33 -10.07 4.40 -18.19
CA ARG A 33 -10.16 5.80 -18.65
C ARG A 33 -8.87 6.56 -18.43
N TYR A 34 -8.20 6.28 -17.32
CA TYR A 34 -6.99 6.98 -16.89
C TYR A 34 -5.93 5.98 -16.40
N PRO A 35 -5.33 5.16 -17.29
CA PRO A 35 -4.39 4.12 -16.90
C PRO A 35 -3.18 4.64 -16.12
N GLU A 36 -2.55 5.71 -16.58
CA GLU A 36 -1.37 6.27 -15.92
C GLU A 36 -1.75 6.99 -14.63
N LEU A 37 -2.85 7.76 -14.64
CA LEU A 37 -3.32 8.46 -13.45
C LEU A 37 -3.79 7.49 -12.35
N ALA A 38 -4.49 6.42 -12.72
CA ALA A 38 -4.93 5.40 -11.77
C ALA A 38 -3.76 4.63 -11.16
N ALA A 39 -2.70 4.36 -11.93
CA ALA A 39 -1.47 3.76 -11.41
C ALA A 39 -0.82 4.67 -10.36
N MET A 40 -0.60 5.94 -10.69
CA MET A 40 -0.04 6.92 -9.74
C MET A 40 -0.91 7.09 -8.49
N ALA A 41 -2.23 7.15 -8.66
CA ALA A 41 -3.15 7.31 -7.53
C ALA A 41 -3.09 6.10 -6.58
N ARG A 42 -3.01 4.87 -7.10
CA ARG A 42 -2.82 3.67 -6.25
C ARG A 42 -1.50 3.73 -5.50
N ASP A 43 -0.41 4.12 -6.15
CA ASP A 43 0.90 4.19 -5.52
C ASP A 43 0.87 5.20 -4.36
N VAL A 44 0.32 6.40 -4.57
CA VAL A 44 0.19 7.44 -3.54
C VAL A 44 -0.75 7.00 -2.42
N LEU A 45 -1.90 6.42 -2.73
CA LEU A 45 -2.90 5.99 -1.74
C LEU A 45 -2.48 4.73 -0.96
N SER A 46 -1.53 3.95 -1.49
CA SER A 46 -0.98 2.77 -0.81
C SER A 46 0.01 3.13 0.30
N ILE A 47 0.49 4.38 0.33
CA ILE A 47 1.41 4.86 1.36
C ILE A 47 0.62 5.02 2.67
N PRO A 48 1.01 4.30 3.74
CA PRO A 48 0.35 4.46 5.02
C PRO A 48 0.60 5.86 5.60
N ILE A 49 -0.47 6.61 5.85
CA ILE A 49 -0.41 7.99 6.31
C ILE A 49 -0.07 8.09 7.81
N SER A 50 -0.20 7.01 8.60
CA SER A 50 0.01 7.06 10.05
C SER A 50 1.26 6.33 10.55
N THR A 51 1.98 7.01 11.43
CA THR A 51 3.06 6.42 12.26
C THR A 51 2.53 5.26 13.11
N VAL A 52 1.26 5.31 13.55
CA VAL A 52 0.60 4.23 14.30
C VAL A 52 0.57 2.92 13.51
N ALA A 53 0.45 3.00 12.19
CA ALA A 53 0.46 1.81 11.35
C ALA A 53 1.88 1.25 11.19
N SER A 54 2.91 2.11 11.18
CA SER A 54 4.31 1.69 11.28
C SER A 54 4.67 1.11 12.66
N GLU A 55 4.14 1.66 13.76
CA GLU A 55 4.34 1.15 15.12
C GLU A 55 3.63 -0.19 15.32
N SER A 56 2.43 -0.38 14.74
CA SER A 56 1.74 -1.67 14.79
C SER A 56 2.46 -2.71 13.93
N ALA A 57 2.93 -2.36 12.73
CA ALA A 57 3.79 -3.21 11.91
C ALA A 57 5.10 -3.56 12.62
N PHE A 58 5.73 -2.61 13.30
CA PHE A 58 6.96 -2.81 14.08
C PHE A 58 6.71 -3.60 15.37
N SER A 59 5.54 -3.45 16.01
CA SER A 59 5.17 -4.20 17.21
C SER A 59 4.86 -5.67 16.88
N VAL A 60 4.11 -5.90 15.80
CA VAL A 60 3.88 -7.25 15.25
C VAL A 60 5.19 -7.84 14.76
N GLY A 61 5.97 -7.07 14.00
CA GLY A 61 7.30 -7.45 13.54
C GLY A 61 8.24 -7.77 14.70
N GLY A 62 8.25 -6.96 15.75
CA GLY A 62 9.08 -7.14 16.94
C GLY A 62 8.75 -8.41 17.71
N ARG A 63 7.47 -8.73 17.92
CA ARG A 63 7.05 -10.00 18.57
C ARG A 63 7.39 -11.23 17.75
N VAL A 64 7.21 -11.14 16.42
CA VAL A 64 7.54 -12.22 15.49
C VAL A 64 9.06 -12.41 15.43
N LEU A 65 9.81 -11.33 15.26
CA LEU A 65 11.26 -11.36 15.21
C LEU A 65 11.88 -11.79 16.54
N ASP A 66 11.33 -11.42 17.69
CA ASP A 66 11.84 -11.87 19.00
C ASP A 66 11.76 -13.40 19.14
N GLN A 67 10.66 -14.02 18.69
CA GLN A 67 10.51 -15.48 18.67
C GLN A 67 11.47 -16.20 17.71
N TYR A 68 11.82 -15.58 16.58
CA TYR A 68 12.70 -16.17 15.57
C TYR A 68 14.18 -15.79 15.75
N ARG A 69 14.51 -14.68 16.44
CA ARG A 69 15.88 -14.21 16.68
C ARG A 69 16.68 -15.16 17.57
N SER A 70 16.02 -15.97 18.39
CA SER A 70 16.71 -16.98 19.20
C SER A 70 17.26 -18.16 18.38
N LEU A 71 16.85 -18.34 17.12
CA LEU A 71 17.12 -19.56 16.35
C LEU A 71 17.48 -19.37 14.87
N LEU A 72 17.21 -18.21 14.24
CA LEU A 72 17.35 -18.02 12.79
C LEU A 72 18.14 -16.77 12.40
N LYS A 73 18.87 -16.85 11.29
CA LYS A 73 19.55 -15.70 10.69
C LYS A 73 18.51 -14.65 10.25
N PRO A 74 18.82 -13.34 10.35
CA PRO A 74 17.91 -12.25 9.98
C PRO A 74 17.28 -12.41 8.58
N ASP A 75 18.07 -12.84 7.60
CA ASP A 75 17.61 -13.04 6.21
C ASP A 75 16.53 -14.14 6.08
N ILE A 76 16.65 -15.20 6.90
CA ILE A 76 15.66 -16.29 6.90
C ILE A 76 14.39 -15.84 7.62
N ALA A 77 14.52 -15.06 8.70
CA ALA A 77 13.37 -14.48 9.38
C ALA A 77 12.60 -13.50 8.46
N GLU A 78 13.30 -12.67 7.69
CA GLU A 78 12.70 -11.76 6.71
C GLU A 78 11.93 -12.54 5.63
N SER A 79 12.55 -13.55 5.02
CA SER A 79 11.88 -14.36 3.99
C SER A 79 10.66 -15.12 4.52
N LEU A 80 10.70 -15.61 5.76
CA LEU A 80 9.55 -16.24 6.43
C LEU A 80 8.42 -15.25 6.69
N ILE A 81 8.73 -14.03 7.13
CA ILE A 81 7.74 -12.97 7.34
C ILE A 81 7.10 -12.58 6.01
N CYS A 82 7.90 -12.32 4.97
CA CYS A 82 7.41 -11.99 3.63
C CYS A 82 6.54 -13.12 3.05
N THR A 83 6.93 -14.38 3.22
CA THR A 83 6.18 -15.53 2.70
C THR A 83 4.87 -15.73 3.47
N ARG A 84 4.87 -15.57 4.79
CA ARG A 84 3.65 -15.63 5.61
C ARG A 84 2.70 -14.49 5.28
N ASP A 85 3.23 -13.28 5.12
CA ASP A 85 2.44 -12.09 4.78
C ASP A 85 1.91 -12.17 3.34
N TRP A 86 2.64 -12.82 2.43
CA TRP A 86 2.14 -13.14 1.09
C TRP A 86 1.04 -14.20 1.06
N LEU A 87 1.18 -15.28 1.86
CA LEU A 87 0.20 -16.37 1.90
C LEU A 87 -1.09 -16.01 2.66
N PHE A 88 -0.95 -15.24 3.73
CA PHE A 88 -2.03 -14.99 4.70
C PHE A 88 -2.36 -13.50 4.86
N GLY A 89 -1.72 -12.63 4.09
CA GLY A 89 -1.98 -11.21 4.17
C GLY A 89 -3.29 -10.84 3.51
N ASP A 90 -4.13 -10.14 4.26
CA ASP A 90 -5.27 -9.47 3.66
C ASP A 90 -4.76 -8.34 2.75
N LYS A 91 -5.57 -7.86 1.80
CA LYS A 91 -5.19 -6.99 0.66
C LYS A 91 -4.69 -5.57 1.01
N GLY A 92 -4.01 -5.40 2.14
CA GLY A 92 -3.42 -4.15 2.61
C GLY A 92 -2.33 -4.36 3.66
N ASN A 93 -1.63 -5.50 3.67
CA ASN A 93 -0.58 -5.73 4.66
C ASN A 93 0.64 -4.84 4.42
N MET A 94 0.65 -3.78 5.21
CA MET A 94 1.64 -2.71 5.28
C MET A 94 3.05 -3.19 5.63
N ILE A 95 3.21 -4.42 6.15
CA ILE A 95 4.49 -4.95 6.63
C ILE A 95 5.44 -5.22 5.45
N ILE A 96 5.00 -5.88 4.38
CA ILE A 96 5.82 -6.05 3.16
C ILE A 96 6.19 -4.69 2.56
N TYR A 97 5.23 -3.76 2.45
CA TYR A 97 5.47 -2.44 1.87
C TYR A 97 6.48 -1.61 2.68
N LEU A 98 6.40 -1.65 4.01
CA LEU A 98 7.36 -0.99 4.89
C LEU A 98 8.76 -1.61 4.78
N ILE A 99 8.87 -2.94 4.76
CA ILE A 99 10.16 -3.63 4.61
C ILE A 99 10.82 -3.27 3.27
N LEU A 100 10.06 -3.25 2.17
CA LEU A 100 10.57 -2.87 0.85
C LEU A 100 10.94 -1.38 0.78
N LEU A 101 10.15 -0.49 1.39
CA LEU A 101 10.44 0.96 1.42
C LEU A 101 11.72 1.27 2.22
N PHE A 102 11.94 0.64 3.38
CA PHE A 102 13.14 0.89 4.19
C PHE A 102 14.40 0.23 3.62
N LYS A 103 14.28 -0.75 2.72
CA LYS A 103 15.42 -1.38 2.04
C LYS A 103 15.84 -0.64 0.76
N SER A 104 15.03 0.32 0.31
CA SER A 104 15.28 1.15 -0.87
C SER A 104 15.96 2.50 -0.57
N TYR A 105 16.37 2.74 0.68
CA TYR A 105 17.15 3.90 1.13
C TYR A 105 18.48 3.49 1.74
#